data_AF-M6HKZ8-F1
#
_entry.id   AF-M6HKZ8-F1
#
_cell.length_a   1.000
_cell.length_b   1.000
_cell.length_c   1.000
_cell.angle_alpha   90.00
_cell.angle_beta   90.00
_cell.angle_gamma   90.00
#
_symmetry.space_group_name_H-M   'P 1'
#
loop_
_entity.id
_entity.type
_entity.pdbx_description
1 polymer ?
#
loop_
_entity_poly.entity_id
_entity_poly.type
_entity_poly.pdbx_seq_one_letter_code
_entity_poly.pdbx_strand_id
1 'polypeptide(L)'
;MDLSNTYSDWAEENLKLNGFSLTKHRILRADVMEWLRHERKNPDREKYDLIVVDPPTFSNSKKTNEIFDIQKNHVEVLNTLYRDFAFPGAVLFFSTNFRKFEFSKQSVLWDNLKDISKFTIPEDFRNEKIHFCWRMEKPV
;
A
#
# COMPACT_ATOMS: atom_id res chain seq x y z
N MET A 1 -6.72 -2.21 -4.83
CA MET A 1 -6.21 -3.02 -5.95
C MET A 1 -5.84 -4.37 -5.39
N ASP A 2 -6.25 -5.46 -6.04
CA ASP A 2 -5.95 -6.81 -5.55
C ASP A 2 -5.80 -7.79 -6.73
N LEU A 3 -5.12 -8.92 -6.52
CA LEU A 3 -4.99 -10.00 -7.50
C LEU A 3 -6.19 -10.96 -7.47
N SER A 4 -6.87 -11.07 -6.33
CA SER A 4 -7.97 -11.98 -6.08
C SER A 4 -9.27 -11.44 -6.65
N ASN A 5 -9.90 -12.25 -7.51
CA ASN A 5 -11.26 -11.97 -7.98
C ASN A 5 -12.24 -11.91 -6.82
N THR A 6 -12.20 -12.90 -5.93
CA THR A 6 -13.10 -12.99 -4.77
C THR A 6 -12.98 -11.78 -3.85
N TYR A 7 -11.76 -11.33 -3.54
CA TYR A 7 -11.59 -10.15 -2.66
C TYR A 7 -11.99 -8.85 -3.34
N SER A 8 -11.80 -8.75 -4.66
CA SER A 8 -12.27 -7.60 -5.43
C SER A 8 -13.80 -7.54 -5.49
N ASP A 9 -14.46 -8.69 -5.67
CA ASP A 9 -15.92 -8.81 -5.64
C ASP A 9 -16.46 -8.43 -4.25
N TRP A 10 -15.86 -8.93 -3.17
CA TRP A 10 -16.23 -8.55 -1.80
C TRP A 10 -16.01 -7.07 -1.50
N ALA A 11 -14.93 -6.46 -2.00
CA ALA A 11 -14.70 -5.03 -1.86
C ALA A 11 -15.82 -4.22 -2.53
N GLU A 12 -16.28 -4.67 -3.70
CA GLU A 12 -17.40 -4.05 -4.41
C GLU A 12 -18.72 -4.16 -3.63
N GLU A 13 -19.01 -5.34 -3.10
CA GLU A 13 -20.18 -5.58 -2.25
C GLU A 13 -20.13 -4.70 -0.99
N ASN A 14 -18.98 -4.61 -0.33
CA ASN A 14 -18.79 -3.76 0.85
C ASN A 14 -19.02 -2.27 0.54
N LEU A 15 -18.56 -1.79 -0.62
CA LEU A 15 -18.84 -0.42 -1.06
C LEU A 15 -20.35 -0.20 -1.27
N LYS A 16 -21.02 -1.14 -1.95
CA LYS A 16 -22.47 -1.08 -2.18
C LYS A 16 -23.27 -1.10 -0.88
N LEU A 17 -22.90 -1.96 0.07
CA LEU A 17 -23.54 -2.07 1.38
C LEU A 17 -23.49 -0.77 2.17
N ASN A 18 -22.46 0.06 1.96
CA ASN A 18 -22.30 1.37 2.59
C ASN A 18 -22.79 2.54 1.70
N GLY A 19 -23.47 2.27 0.58
CA GLY A 19 -24.05 3.29 -0.31
C GLY A 19 -23.05 4.02 -1.20
N PHE A 20 -21.83 3.50 -1.37
CA PHE A 20 -20.82 4.13 -2.22
C PHE A 20 -21.02 3.79 -3.71
N SER A 21 -20.93 4.81 -4.58
CA SER A 21 -21.02 4.63 -6.04
C SER A 21 -19.73 4.08 -6.64
N LEU A 22 -19.83 3.01 -7.43
CA LEU A 22 -18.69 2.45 -8.17
C LEU A 22 -18.17 3.35 -9.29
N THR A 23 -18.90 4.38 -9.69
CA THR A 23 -18.40 5.37 -10.67
C THR A 23 -17.34 6.30 -10.07
N LYS A 24 -17.36 6.48 -8.74
CA LYS A 24 -16.37 7.27 -8.00
C LYS A 24 -15.33 6.42 -7.27
N HIS A 25 -15.57 5.11 -7.13
CA HIS A 25 -14.72 4.17 -6.41
C HIS A 25 -14.28 3.05 -7.36
N ARG A 26 -13.03 3.13 -7.81
CA ARG A 26 -12.48 2.18 -8.79
C ARG A 26 -11.86 0.99 -8.07
N ILE A 27 -12.25 -0.22 -8.49
CA ILE A 27 -11.61 -1.47 -8.07
C ILE A 27 -10.79 -1.99 -9.23
N LEU A 28 -9.47 -2.08 -9.04
CA LEU A 28 -8.54 -2.59 -10.04
C LEU A 28 -8.08 -4.00 -9.66
N ARG A 29 -8.28 -4.94 -10.57
CA ARG A 29 -7.82 -6.33 -10.46
C ARG A 29 -6.48 -6.46 -11.17
N ALA A 30 -5.39 -6.33 -10.43
CA ALA A 30 -4.06 -6.29 -11.02
C ALA A 30 -2.98 -6.73 -10.02
N ASP A 31 -1.87 -7.23 -10.56
CA ASP A 31 -0.62 -7.31 -9.82
C ASP A 31 -0.13 -5.89 -9.56
N VAL A 32 0.07 -5.52 -8.30
CA VAL A 32 0.42 -4.14 -7.92
C VAL A 32 1.76 -3.73 -8.52
N MET A 33 2.75 -4.63 -8.57
CA MET A 33 4.08 -4.31 -9.09
C MET A 33 4.05 -4.16 -10.62
N GLU A 34 3.34 -5.05 -11.31
CA GLU A 34 3.10 -4.90 -12.75
C GLU A 34 2.36 -3.60 -13.07
N TRP A 35 1.30 -3.31 -12.30
CA TRP A 35 0.51 -2.09 -12.48
C TRP A 35 1.34 -0.84 -12.25
N LEU A 36 2.12 -0.76 -11.17
CA LEU A 36 3.02 0.38 -10.91
C LEU A 36 4.03 0.58 -12.05
N ARG A 37 4.62 -0.52 -12.57
CA ARG A 37 5.58 -0.47 -13.69
C ARG A 37 4.95 -0.01 -15.00
N HIS A 38 3.71 -0.39 -15.26
CA HIS A 38 2.97 0.02 -16.45
C HIS A 38 2.49 1.47 -16.32
N GLU A 39 1.78 1.77 -15.24
CA GLU A 39 1.09 3.04 -15.04
C GLU A 39 2.06 4.21 -14.89
N ARG A 40 3.28 4.01 -14.37
CA ARG A 40 4.29 5.08 -14.32
C ARG A 40 4.73 5.59 -15.71
N LYS A 41 4.49 4.81 -16.77
CA LYS A 41 4.75 5.22 -18.16
C LYS A 41 3.61 6.05 -18.75
N ASN A 42 2.44 6.07 -18.11
CA ASN A 42 1.29 6.86 -18.52
C ASN A 42 1.51 8.34 -18.12
N PRO A 43 1.55 9.29 -19.08
CA PRO A 43 1.67 10.72 -18.76
C PRO A 43 0.45 11.27 -18.01
N ASP A 44 -0.73 10.68 -18.23
CA ASP A 44 -2.01 11.09 -17.64
C ASP A 44 -2.38 10.26 -16.41
N ARG A 45 -1.41 9.57 -15.80
CA ARG A 45 -1.63 8.74 -14.61
C ARG A 45 -2.21 9.55 -13.46
N GLU A 46 -3.12 8.93 -12.73
CA GLU A 46 -3.67 9.49 -11.50
C GLU A 46 -2.60 9.63 -10.41
N LYS A 47 -2.72 10.69 -9.63
CA LYS A 47 -1.98 10.89 -8.39
C LYS A 47 -2.95 10.98 -7.22
N TYR A 48 -2.44 10.70 -6.03
CA TYR A 48 -3.24 10.53 -4.84
C TYR A 48 -2.70 11.42 -3.72
N ASP A 49 -3.62 12.02 -2.97
CA ASP A 49 -3.33 12.77 -1.74
C ASP A 49 -3.25 11.84 -0.52
N LEU A 50 -3.85 10.66 -0.61
CA LEU A 50 -3.83 9.63 0.43
C LEU A 50 -3.54 8.27 -0.19
N ILE A 51 -2.53 7.59 0.32
CA ILE A 51 -2.11 6.26 -0.15
C ILE A 51 -2.05 5.30 1.05
N VAL A 52 -2.67 4.13 0.92
CA VAL A 52 -2.60 3.06 1.92
C VAL A 52 -1.95 1.83 1.28
N VAL A 53 -0.90 1.32 1.90
CA VAL A 53 -0.09 0.20 1.41
C VAL A 53 0.02 -0.84 2.51
N ASP A 54 -0.74 -1.93 2.37
CA ASP A 54 -0.75 -3.07 3.31
C ASP A 54 -0.53 -4.40 2.56
N PRO A 55 0.71 -4.67 2.11
CA PRO A 55 0.99 -5.83 1.28
C PRO A 55 1.16 -7.10 2.13
N PRO A 56 0.94 -8.29 1.53
CA PRO A 56 1.33 -9.53 2.17
C PRO A 56 2.85 -9.58 2.36
N THR A 57 3.32 -10.36 3.36
CA THR A 57 4.77 -10.54 3.59
C THR A 57 5.49 -11.08 2.36
N PHE A 58 4.89 -12.09 1.73
CA PHE A 58 5.36 -12.69 0.49
C PHE A 58 4.19 -12.90 -0.45
N SER A 59 4.41 -12.68 -1.75
CA SER A 59 3.43 -13.03 -2.79
C SER A 59 4.13 -13.63 -3.99
N ASN A 60 3.55 -14.71 -4.51
CA ASN A 60 3.95 -15.26 -5.79
C ASN A 60 3.03 -14.67 -6.86
N SER A 61 3.57 -13.79 -7.71
CA SER A 61 2.82 -13.41 -8.90
C SER A 61 2.79 -14.62 -9.83
N LYS A 62 1.59 -15.13 -10.14
CA LYS A 62 1.46 -16.25 -11.10
C LYS A 62 1.79 -15.82 -12.53
N LYS A 63 1.84 -14.51 -12.80
CA LYS A 63 2.02 -13.93 -14.14
C LYS A 63 3.46 -13.49 -14.41
N THR A 64 4.20 -13.06 -13.39
CA THR A 64 5.61 -12.72 -13.49
C THR A 64 6.39 -13.69 -12.61
N ASN A 65 7.45 -14.35 -13.11
CA ASN A 65 8.34 -15.22 -12.30
C ASN A 65 9.10 -14.48 -11.16
N GLU A 66 8.62 -13.31 -10.76
CA GLU A 66 9.15 -12.46 -9.71
C GLU A 66 8.38 -12.73 -8.41
N ILE A 67 9.13 -12.98 -7.34
CA ILE A 67 8.59 -13.14 -6.00
C ILE A 67 8.61 -11.78 -5.33
N PHE A 68 7.46 -11.34 -4.82
CA PHE A 68 7.39 -10.17 -3.95
C PHE A 68 7.76 -10.57 -2.52
N ASP A 69 8.73 -9.87 -1.94
CA ASP A 69 9.20 -10.01 -0.56
C ASP A 69 9.17 -8.62 0.08
N ILE A 70 8.30 -8.41 1.06
CA ILE A 70 8.09 -7.08 1.62
C ILE A 70 9.38 -6.48 2.20
N GLN A 71 10.26 -7.30 2.77
CA GLN A 71 11.50 -6.83 3.38
C GLN A 71 12.52 -6.33 2.35
N LYS A 72 12.45 -6.86 1.12
CA LYS A 72 13.34 -6.49 0.02
C LYS A 72 12.76 -5.38 -0.84
N ASN A 73 11.44 -5.40 -1.03
CA ASN A 73 10.77 -4.58 -2.03
C ASN A 73 10.11 -3.32 -1.47
N HIS A 74 9.95 -3.15 -0.15
CA HIS A 74 9.25 -1.97 0.42
C HIS A 74 9.84 -0.64 -0.04
N VAL A 75 11.17 -0.52 -0.11
CA VAL A 75 11.83 0.72 -0.55
C VAL A 75 11.44 1.09 -1.98
N GLU A 76 11.44 0.13 -2.89
CA GLU A 76 11.09 0.35 -4.29
C GLU A 76 9.62 0.78 -4.43
N VAL A 77 8.72 0.09 -3.74
CA VAL A 77 7.28 0.39 -3.74
C VAL A 77 7.04 1.81 -3.23
N LEU A 78 7.54 2.12 -2.04
CA LEU A 78 7.31 3.41 -1.39
C LEU A 78 7.90 4.56 -2.21
N ASN A 79 9.09 4.40 -2.78
CA ASN A 79 9.72 5.44 -3.58
C ASN A 79 9.07 5.62 -4.96
N THR A 80 8.55 4.55 -5.55
CA THR A 80 7.75 4.64 -6.77
C THR A 80 6.47 5.43 -6.52
N LEU A 81 5.76 5.13 -5.42
CA LEU A 81 4.56 5.89 -5.03
C LEU A 81 4.89 7.37 -4.79
N TYR A 82 5.97 7.67 -4.08
CA TYR A 82 6.42 9.05 -3.83
C TYR A 82 6.64 9.84 -5.14
N ARG A 83 7.38 9.26 -6.09
CA ARG A 83 7.79 9.95 -7.32
C ARG A 83 6.65 10.06 -8.31
N ASP A 84 5.95 8.96 -8.53
CA ASP A 84 5.09 8.80 -9.69
C ASP A 84 3.60 8.98 -9.37
N PHE A 85 3.17 8.70 -8.13
CA PHE A 85 1.75 8.58 -7.78
C PHE A 85 1.29 9.51 -6.64
N ALA A 86 2.19 10.23 -5.98
CA ALA A 86 1.84 11.12 -4.87
C ALA A 86 1.84 12.60 -5.29
N PHE A 87 0.77 13.33 -4.94
CA PHE A 87 0.76 14.79 -4.99
C PHE A 87 1.69 15.39 -3.92
N PRO A 88 2.21 16.62 -4.10
CA PRO A 88 2.78 17.39 -3.00
C PRO A 88 1.76 17.50 -1.85
N GLY A 89 2.21 17.31 -0.61
CA GLY A 89 1.33 17.24 0.57
C GLY A 89 0.65 15.89 0.81
N ALA A 90 0.86 14.89 -0.04
CA ALA A 90 0.22 13.58 0.12
C ALA A 90 0.68 12.86 1.39
N VAL A 91 -0.22 12.08 1.98
CA VAL A 91 0.04 11.22 3.15
C VAL A 91 0.04 9.76 2.71
N LEU A 92 1.02 8.99 3.19
CA LEU A 92 1.09 7.55 3.01
C LEU A 92 1.04 6.82 4.35
N PHE A 93 0.22 5.79 4.41
CA PHE A 93 0.22 4.77 5.45
C PHE A 93 0.80 3.48 4.89
N PHE A 94 1.87 2.99 5.51
CA PHE A 94 2.47 1.70 5.19
C PHE A 94 2.33 0.77 6.39
N SER A 95 1.78 -0.42 6.19
CA SER A 95 1.70 -1.43 7.22
C SER A 95 2.15 -2.80 6.76
N THR A 96 2.53 -3.65 7.72
CA THR A 96 2.83 -5.05 7.47
C THR A 96 2.71 -5.88 8.74
N ASN A 97 2.29 -7.12 8.58
CA ASN A 97 2.24 -8.10 9.67
C ASN A 97 3.51 -8.97 9.75
N PHE A 98 4.56 -8.63 8.99
CA PHE A 98 5.82 -9.36 9.03
C PHE A 98 6.58 -9.08 10.32
N ARG A 99 6.52 -10.01 11.28
CA ARG A 99 7.06 -9.85 12.64
C ARG A 99 8.57 -9.55 12.74
N LYS A 100 9.33 -9.86 11.69
CA LYS A 100 10.78 -9.60 11.61
C LYS A 100 11.12 -8.43 10.67
N PHE A 101 10.12 -7.63 10.30
CA PHE A 101 10.31 -6.55 9.37
C PHE A 101 11.19 -5.45 9.95
N GLU A 102 12.16 -5.01 9.16
CA GLU A 102 13.04 -3.90 9.45
C GLU A 102 12.83 -2.79 8.42
N PHE A 103 12.34 -1.64 8.86
CA PHE A 103 12.07 -0.51 7.99
C PHE A 103 13.36 0.24 7.62
N SER A 104 13.69 0.28 6.33
CA SER A 104 14.86 1.01 5.78
C SER A 104 14.65 2.53 5.73
N LYS A 105 14.59 3.18 6.90
CA LYS A 105 14.22 4.61 7.04
C LYS A 105 15.04 5.57 6.17
N GLN A 106 16.34 5.34 6.05
CA GLN A 106 17.24 6.22 5.29
C GLN A 106 17.12 6.04 3.77
N SER A 107 16.42 5.00 3.31
CA SER A 107 16.31 4.66 1.88
C SER A 107 14.98 5.09 1.26
N VAL A 108 14.01 5.52 2.07
CA VAL A 108 12.73 6.03 1.59
C VAL A 108 12.77 7.54 1.40
N LEU A 109 12.05 8.04 0.40
CA LEU A 109 11.98 9.48 0.06
C LEU A 109 10.92 10.26 0.83
N TRP A 110 10.13 9.57 1.67
CA TRP A 110 9.04 10.16 2.42
C TRP A 110 9.54 10.84 3.69
N ASP A 111 8.94 11.99 4.01
CA ASP A 111 9.28 12.80 5.17
C ASP A 111 8.35 12.53 6.36
N ASN A 112 8.73 13.08 7.51
CA ASN A 112 7.97 13.00 8.77
C ASN A 112 7.51 11.58 9.11
N LEU A 113 8.41 10.61 8.91
CA LEU A 113 8.17 9.21 9.18
C LEU A 113 7.89 8.96 10.66
N LYS A 114 6.64 8.61 10.98
CA LYS A 114 6.15 8.33 12.32
C LYS A 114 5.72 6.88 12.40
N ASP A 115 6.35 6.14 13.31
CA ASP A 115 5.87 4.83 13.72
C ASP A 115 4.61 5.02 14.58
N ILE A 116 3.48 4.54 14.07
CA ILE A 116 2.17 4.63 14.72
C ILE A 116 1.63 3.26 15.11
N SER A 117 2.47 2.21 15.07
CA SER A 117 2.05 0.81 15.29
C SER A 117 1.25 0.63 16.58
N LYS A 118 1.67 1.30 17.67
CA LYS A 118 0.97 1.24 18.96
C LYS A 118 -0.46 1.78 18.94
N PHE A 119 -0.75 2.74 18.06
CA PHE A 119 -2.08 3.33 17.93
C PHE A 119 -2.98 2.53 17.00
N THR A 120 -2.42 1.65 16.17
CA THR A 120 -3.17 0.86 15.18
C THR A 120 -3.40 -0.59 15.63
N ILE A 121 -2.82 -1.01 16.75
CA ILE A 121 -3.09 -2.31 17.37
C ILE A 121 -4.34 -2.19 18.25
N PRO A 122 -5.40 -2.96 17.97
CA PRO A 122 -6.61 -2.94 18.79
C PRO A 122 -6.36 -3.46 20.20
N GLU A 123 -7.14 -2.98 21.18
CA GLU A 123 -6.97 -3.26 22.61
C GLU A 123 -7.07 -4.76 22.97
N ASP A 124 -7.82 -5.54 22.18
CA ASP A 124 -8.00 -6.98 22.35
C ASP A 124 -6.75 -7.80 21.98
N PHE A 125 -5.78 -7.22 21.29
CA PHE A 125 -4.52 -7.90 20.96
C PHE A 125 -3.51 -7.80 22.10
N ARG A 126 -3.29 -8.93 22.79
CA ARG A 126 -2.30 -9.06 23.88
C ARG A 126 -0.83 -8.92 23.43
N ASN A 127 -0.55 -9.05 22.13
CA ASN A 127 0.81 -9.03 21.61
C ASN A 127 1.02 -7.82 20.69
N GLU A 128 1.87 -6.90 21.10
CA GLU A 128 2.15 -5.68 20.36
C GLU A 128 3.03 -5.90 19.10
N LYS A 129 3.68 -7.07 18.95
CA LYS A 129 4.60 -7.37 17.82
C LYS A 129 3.91 -8.13 16.68
N ILE A 130 2.64 -7.83 16.42
CA ILE A 130 1.85 -8.50 15.37
C ILE A 130 1.73 -7.69 14.09
N HIS A 131 1.94 -6.39 14.18
CA HIS A 131 1.62 -5.43 13.15
C HIS A 131 2.52 -4.21 13.30
N PHE A 132 3.08 -3.75 12.19
CA PHE A 132 3.76 -2.47 12.13
C PHE A 132 3.00 -1.53 11.21
N CYS A 133 2.97 -0.25 11.59
CA CYS A 133 2.36 0.80 10.78
C CYS A 133 3.16 2.10 10.87
N TRP A 134 3.46 2.69 9.72
CA TRP A 134 4.10 3.99 9.60
C TRP A 134 3.20 4.96 8.84
N ARG A 135 3.08 6.17 9.38
CA ARG A 135 2.56 7.33 8.66
C ARG A 135 3.73 8.17 8.18
N MET A 136 3.70 8.59 6.93
CA MET A 136 4.70 9.46 6.33
C MET A 136 4.05 10.40 5.32
N GLU A 137 4.73 11.45 4.91
CA GLU A 137 4.15 12.46 4.00
C GLU A 137 5.16 12.97 2.98
N LYS A 138 4.61 13.45 1.86
CA LYS A 138 5.37 14.15 0.83
C LYS A 138 5.25 15.65 1.09
N PRO A 139 6.38 16.39 1.15
CA PRO A 139 6.34 17.84 1.31
C PRO A 139 5.47 18.53 0.25
N VAL A 140 4.94 19.70 0.62
CA VAL A 140 4.17 20.59 -0.28
C VAL A 140 5.10 21.30 -1.24
#